data_AF-A0A0F8EZS9-F1
#
_entry.id   AF-A0A0F8EZS9-F1
#
_cell.length_a   1.000
_cell.length_b   1.000
_cell.length_c   1.000
_cell.angle_alpha   90.00
_cell.angle_beta   90.00
_cell.angle_gamma   90.00
#
_symmetry.space_group_name_H-M   'P 1'
#
loop_
_entity.id
_entity.type
_entity.pdbx_description
1 polymer ?
#
loop_
_entity_poly.entity_id
_entity_poly.type
_entity_poly.pdbx_seq_one_letter_code
_entity_poly.pdbx_strand_id
1 'polypeptide(L)'
;MFDNPFVKTLSIAVLMGIFLVDMGLGLFDIFSTKSSPLPSAFVLMIFAVVFIGGMVFYEKQGLDTLSSLIGGALVGFGLSFVFVSLVGGVQFALGGGISVLGWEQVISAVAACMIASVIMLKALSYKLQNHFY
;
A
#
# COMPACT_ATOMS: atom_id res chain seq x y z
N MET A 1 11.01 -26.02 -1.11
CA MET A 1 9.68 -25.91 -1.75
C MET A 1 9.44 -24.56 -2.45
N PHE A 2 10.38 -23.60 -2.41
CA PHE A 2 10.24 -22.24 -3.00
C PHE A 2 11.25 -21.93 -4.13
N ASP A 3 11.76 -22.93 -4.84
CA ASP A 3 12.69 -22.71 -5.98
C ASP A 3 11.99 -22.51 -7.33
N ASN A 4 10.64 -22.53 -7.35
CA ASN A 4 9.89 -22.34 -8.59
C ASN A 4 9.58 -20.84 -8.79
N PRO A 5 10.17 -20.18 -9.80
CA PRO A 5 10.03 -18.73 -10.01
C PRO A 5 8.57 -18.31 -10.27
N PHE A 6 7.77 -19.24 -10.79
CA PHE A 6 6.32 -19.05 -10.97
C PHE A 6 5.59 -18.94 -9.63
N VAL A 7 5.82 -19.87 -8.70
CA VAL A 7 5.16 -19.88 -7.37
C VAL A 7 5.58 -18.65 -6.57
N LYS A 8 6.86 -18.25 -6.66
CA LYS A 8 7.34 -17.02 -6.04
C LYS A 8 6.59 -15.79 -6.55
N THR A 9 6.51 -15.63 -7.88
CA THR A 9 5.80 -14.50 -8.51
C THR A 9 4.31 -14.50 -8.16
N LEU A 10 3.66 -15.67 -8.24
CA LEU A 10 2.24 -15.83 -7.90
C LEU A 10 1.99 -15.45 -6.44
N SER A 11 2.80 -15.94 -5.51
CA SER A 11 2.64 -15.66 -4.07
C SER A 11 2.77 -14.16 -3.76
N ILE A 12 3.71 -13.46 -4.41
CA ILE A 12 3.90 -12.01 -4.26
C ILE A 12 2.71 -11.25 -4.84
N ALA A 13 2.22 -11.65 -6.02
CA ALA A 13 1.07 -11.02 -6.65
C ALA A 13 -0.22 -11.19 -5.84
N VAL A 14 -0.43 -12.37 -5.25
CA VAL A 14 -1.57 -12.63 -4.35
C VAL A 14 -1.47 -11.79 -3.09
N LEU A 15 -0.31 -11.76 -2.43
CA LEU A 15 -0.08 -10.93 -1.24
C LEU A 15 -0.30 -9.44 -1.53
N MET A 16 0.27 -8.92 -2.62
CA MET A 16 0.06 -7.53 -3.04
C MET A 16 -1.40 -7.25 -3.40
N GLY A 17 -2.08 -8.19 -4.07
CA GLY A 17 -3.48 -8.04 -4.45
C GLY A 17 -4.40 -7.95 -3.23
N ILE A 18 -4.23 -8.83 -2.25
CA ILE A 18 -4.98 -8.78 -0.99
C ILE A 18 -4.69 -7.47 -0.25
N PHE A 19 -3.42 -7.07 -0.18
CA PHE A 19 -2.98 -5.84 0.47
C PHE A 19 -3.57 -4.58 -0.17
N LEU A 20 -3.63 -4.52 -1.51
CA LEU A 20 -4.22 -3.42 -2.26
C LEU A 20 -5.74 -3.35 -2.08
N VAL A 21 -6.42 -4.50 -2.06
CA VAL A 21 -7.86 -4.55 -1.82
C VAL A 21 -8.20 -4.14 -0.40
N ASP A 22 -7.45 -4.60 0.60
CA ASP A 22 -7.62 -4.19 2.00
C ASP A 22 -7.45 -2.66 2.15
N MET A 23 -6.38 -2.10 1.58
CA MET A 23 -6.23 -0.64 1.54
C MET A 23 -7.39 0.05 0.83
N GLY A 24 -7.86 -0.49 -0.30
CA GLY A 24 -9.01 0.06 -1.03
C GLY A 24 -10.29 0.09 -0.20
N LEU A 25 -10.52 -0.95 0.62
CA LEU A 25 -11.64 -1.00 1.56
C LEU A 25 -11.50 0.04 2.68
N GLY A 26 -10.30 0.22 3.23
CA GLY A 26 -10.05 1.26 4.24
C GLY A 26 -10.25 2.67 3.69
N LEU A 27 -9.83 2.90 2.45
CA LEU A 27 -10.13 4.13 1.70
C LEU A 27 -11.63 4.33 1.54
N PHE A 28 -12.35 3.29 1.09
CA PHE A 28 -13.80 3.33 0.91
C PHE A 28 -14.55 3.69 2.21
N ASP A 29 -14.13 3.13 3.34
CA ASP A 29 -14.72 3.44 4.65
C ASP A 29 -14.45 4.89 5.09
N ILE A 30 -13.21 5.37 4.93
CA ILE A 30 -12.82 6.76 5.22
C ILE A 30 -13.67 7.74 4.38
N PHE A 31 -13.86 7.45 3.10
CA PHE A 31 -14.62 8.31 2.18
C PHE A 31 -16.14 8.22 2.38
N SER A 32 -16.68 7.04 2.73
CA SER A 32 -18.13 6.83 2.89
C SER A 32 -18.64 7.30 4.24
N THR A 33 -17.92 6.99 5.32
CA THR A 33 -18.39 7.23 6.69
C THR A 33 -18.07 8.66 7.16
N LYS A 34 -17.19 9.40 6.46
CA LYS A 34 -16.69 10.75 6.83
C LYS A 34 -16.12 10.86 8.26
N SER A 35 -15.99 9.73 8.96
CA SER A 35 -15.44 9.60 10.28
C SER A 35 -14.20 8.72 10.15
N SER A 36 -13.06 9.25 10.56
CA SER A 36 -11.82 8.49 10.52
C SER A 36 -11.94 7.30 11.48
N PRO A 37 -11.77 6.05 11.01
CA PRO A 37 -11.78 4.85 11.88
C PRO A 37 -10.64 4.87 12.91
N LEU A 38 -9.67 5.76 12.74
CA LEU A 38 -8.61 6.04 13.70
C LEU A 38 -8.65 7.50 14.18
N PRO A 39 -8.41 7.75 15.48
CA PRO A 39 -8.20 9.10 15.98
C PRO A 39 -7.09 9.80 15.19
N SER A 40 -7.33 11.03 14.73
CA SER A 40 -6.36 11.82 13.96
C SER A 40 -5.01 11.96 14.67
N ALA A 41 -5.01 11.97 16.00
CA ALA A 41 -3.81 11.95 16.83
C ALA A 41 -2.88 10.75 16.54
N PHE A 42 -3.43 9.55 16.33
CA PHE A 42 -2.64 8.35 16.00
C PHE A 42 -2.02 8.45 14.61
N VAL A 43 -2.77 8.96 13.63
CA VAL A 43 -2.28 9.17 12.27
C VAL A 43 -1.12 10.17 12.26
N LEU A 44 -1.27 11.29 12.98
CA LEU A 44 -0.21 12.30 13.12
C LEU A 44 1.01 11.76 13.87
N MET A 45 0.81 10.90 14.87
CA MET A 45 1.90 10.24 15.59
C MET A 45 2.71 9.32 14.68
N ILE A 46 2.05 8.46 13.89
CA ILE A 46 2.72 7.58 12.93
C ILE A 46 3.47 8.41 11.89
N PHE A 47 2.82 9.46 11.36
CA PHE A 47 3.44 10.38 10.42
C PHE A 47 4.69 11.03 11.00
N ALA A 48 4.65 11.54 12.24
CA ALA A 48 5.80 12.15 12.88
C ALA A 48 6.97 11.16 13.03
N VAL A 49 6.71 9.92 13.46
CA VAL A 49 7.76 8.90 13.63
C VAL A 49 8.41 8.54 12.29
N VAL A 50 7.61 8.30 11.26
CA VAL A 50 8.13 7.94 9.92
C VAL A 50 8.82 9.13 9.26
N PHE A 51 8.28 10.34 9.43
CA PHE A 51 8.86 11.58 8.91
C PHE A 51 10.25 11.83 9.49
N ILE A 52 10.40 11.73 10.82
CA ILE A 52 11.69 11.90 11.50
C ILE A 52 12.67 10.80 11.03
N GLY A 53 12.21 9.55 10.97
CA GLY A 53 13.05 8.44 10.49
C GLY A 53 13.52 8.62 9.04
N GLY A 54 12.61 9.03 8.15
CA GLY A 54 12.90 9.30 6.75
C GLY A 54 13.85 10.48 6.57
N MET A 55 13.62 11.58 7.28
CA MET A 55 14.51 12.74 7.27
C MET A 55 15.93 12.37 7.74
N VAL A 56 16.07 11.66 8.87
CA VAL A 56 17.38 11.24 9.37
C VAL A 56 18.08 10.32 8.37
N PHE A 57 17.34 9.42 7.71
CA PHE A 57 17.89 8.51 6.72
C PHE A 57 18.39 9.23 5.46
N TYR A 58 17.59 10.15 4.91
CA TYR A 58 17.99 10.91 3.72
C TYR A 58 19.13 11.88 4.00
N GLU A 59 19.17 12.48 5.19
CA GLU A 59 20.27 13.35 5.60
C GLU A 59 21.57 12.55 5.77
N LYS A 60 21.50 11.32 6.29
CA LYS A 60 22.64 10.38 6.35
C LYS A 60 23.15 9.95 4.97
N GLN A 61 22.32 10.03 3.93
CA GLN A 61 22.71 9.77 2.55
C GLN A 61 23.37 10.99 1.87
N GLY A 62 23.54 12.11 2.57
CA GLY A 62 24.23 13.30 2.06
C GLY A 62 23.36 14.20 1.18
N LEU A 63 22.03 14.05 1.24
CA LEU A 63 21.10 15.00 0.64
C LEU A 63 21.06 16.31 1.45
N ASP A 64 20.97 17.43 0.74
CA ASP A 64 20.73 18.74 1.35
C ASP A 64 19.53 18.70 2.31
N THR A 65 19.60 19.44 3.42
CA THR A 65 18.56 19.46 4.46
C THR A 65 17.15 19.72 3.91
N LEU A 66 17.04 20.55 2.85
CA LEU A 66 15.76 20.81 2.16
C LEU A 66 15.23 19.59 1.40
N SER A 67 16.10 18.89 0.68
CA SER A 67 15.75 17.67 -0.07
C SER A 67 15.44 16.51 0.88
N SER A 68 16.16 16.43 1.99
CA SER A 68 15.90 15.45 3.06
C SER A 68 14.55 15.70 3.75
N LEU A 69 14.19 16.96 3.99
CA LEU A 69 12.90 17.35 4.56
C LEU A 69 11.73 16.95 3.64
N ILE A 70 11.84 17.24 2.35
CA ILE A 70 10.82 16.90 1.35
C ILE A 70 10.75 15.37 1.17
N GLY A 71 11.89 14.67 1.13
CA GLY A 71 11.95 13.22 1.05
C GLY A 71 11.30 12.55 2.28
N GLY A 72 11.63 13.03 3.48
CA GLY A 72 11.00 12.60 4.73
C GLY A 72 9.49 12.87 4.74
N ALA A 73 9.03 14.03 4.26
CA ALA A 73 7.61 14.35 4.16
C ALA A 73 6.86 13.41 3.19
N LEU A 74 7.45 13.15 2.02
CA LEU A 74 6.85 12.28 1.01
C LEU A 74 6.77 10.83 1.50
N VAL A 75 7.85 10.31 2.08
CA VAL A 75 7.90 8.95 2.64
C VAL A 75 7.01 8.83 3.87
N GLY A 76 7.03 9.83 4.76
CA GLY A 76 6.16 9.90 5.92
C GLY A 76 4.69 9.87 5.53
N PHE A 77 4.31 10.68 4.53
CA PHE A 77 2.93 10.76 4.07
C PHE A 77 2.50 9.45 3.40
N GLY A 78 3.33 8.91 2.51
CA GLY A 78 3.06 7.65 1.82
C GLY A 78 2.91 6.48 2.80
N LEU A 79 3.86 6.30 3.72
CA LEU A 79 3.82 5.18 4.67
C LEU A 79 2.67 5.32 5.66
N SER A 80 2.39 6.53 6.15
CA SER A 80 1.28 6.77 7.07
C SER A 80 -0.06 6.52 6.39
N PHE A 81 -0.20 6.96 5.14
CA PHE A 81 -1.39 6.70 4.35
C PHE A 81 -1.63 5.20 4.17
N VAL A 82 -0.60 4.45 3.76
CA VAL A 82 -0.66 2.99 3.63
C VAL A 82 -1.08 2.34 4.96
N PHE A 83 -0.47 2.76 6.07
CA PHE A 83 -0.75 2.18 7.38
C PHE A 83 -2.17 2.45 7.85
N VAL A 84 -2.64 3.69 7.71
CA VAL A 84 -4.02 4.08 8.04
C VAL A 84 -5.02 3.33 7.16
N SER A 85 -4.75 3.24 5.87
CA SER A 85 -5.64 2.57 4.91
C SER A 85 -5.73 1.06 5.18
N LEU A 86 -4.63 0.42 5.58
CA LEU A 86 -4.65 -0.99 6.02
C LEU A 86 -5.45 -1.18 7.30
N VAL A 87 -5.18 -0.37 8.33
CA VAL A 87 -5.88 -0.53 9.61
C VAL A 87 -7.37 -0.24 9.45
N GLY A 88 -7.73 0.74 8.61
CA GLY A 88 -9.11 1.01 8.21
C GLY A 88 -9.73 -0.16 7.43
N GLY A 89 -8.98 -0.77 6.50
CA GLY A 89 -9.40 -1.93 5.73
C GLY A 89 -9.72 -3.13 6.61
N VAL A 90 -8.81 -3.46 7.53
CA VAL A 90 -8.98 -4.55 8.50
C VAL A 90 -10.14 -4.27 9.46
N GLN A 91 -10.30 -3.04 9.96
CA GLN A 91 -11.44 -2.70 10.81
C GLN A 91 -12.77 -2.81 10.06
N PHE A 92 -12.82 -2.34 8.82
CA PHE A 92 -14.00 -2.45 7.97
C PHE A 92 -14.33 -3.93 7.67
N ALA A 93 -13.31 -4.74 7.40
CA ALA A 93 -13.43 -6.18 7.19
C ALA A 93 -14.01 -6.91 8.41
N LEU A 94 -13.48 -6.61 9.61
CA LEU A 94 -13.89 -7.23 10.87
C LEU A 94 -15.22 -6.68 11.41
N GLY A 95 -15.56 -5.43 11.11
CA GLY A 95 -16.80 -4.76 11.51
C GLY A 95 -18.03 -5.18 10.72
N GLY A 96 -17.92 -6.16 9.82
CA GLY A 96 -19.03 -6.63 8.98
C GLY A 96 -19.20 -5.86 7.69
N GLY A 97 -18.29 -4.94 7.33
CA GLY A 97 -18.32 -4.19 6.08
C GLY A 97 -18.21 -5.08 4.84
N ILE A 98 -17.57 -6.25 4.93
CA ILE A 98 -17.53 -7.27 3.87
C ILE A 98 -18.93 -7.86 3.60
N SER A 99 -19.80 -7.95 4.61
CA SER A 99 -21.19 -8.38 4.42
C SER A 99 -22.04 -7.33 3.71
N VAL A 100 -21.66 -6.04 3.78
CA VAL A 100 -22.31 -4.94 3.07
C VAL A 100 -21.82 -4.80 1.63
N LEU A 101 -20.51 -4.94 1.38
CA LEU A 101 -19.95 -4.90 0.02
C LEU A 101 -20.24 -6.15 -0.81
N GLY A 102 -20.52 -7.28 -0.16
CA GLY A 102 -20.70 -8.58 -0.79
C GLY A 102 -19.35 -9.25 -1.10
N TRP A 103 -19.23 -10.53 -0.73
CA TRP A 103 -18.02 -11.33 -0.96
C TRP A 103 -17.64 -11.40 -2.44
N GLU A 104 -18.61 -11.39 -3.34
CA GLU A 104 -18.39 -11.41 -4.80
C GLU A 104 -17.59 -10.19 -5.28
N GLN A 105 -17.90 -9.00 -4.76
CA GLN A 105 -17.21 -7.76 -5.13
C GLN A 105 -15.77 -7.76 -4.61
N VAL A 106 -15.55 -8.23 -3.38
CA VAL A 106 -14.20 -8.35 -2.80
C VAL A 106 -13.34 -9.33 -3.61
N ILE A 107 -13.89 -10.51 -3.93
CA ILE A 107 -13.19 -11.54 -4.72
C ILE A 107 -12.90 -11.01 -6.14
N SER A 108 -13.85 -10.31 -6.76
CA SER A 108 -13.67 -9.67 -8.06
C SER A 108 -12.57 -8.60 -8.05
N ALA A 109 -12.54 -7.76 -7.01
CA ALA A 109 -11.50 -6.75 -6.83
C ALA A 109 -10.12 -7.39 -6.64
N VAL A 110 -10.02 -8.49 -5.87
CA VAL A 110 -8.77 -9.24 -5.69
C VAL A 110 -8.31 -9.84 -7.02
N ALA A 111 -9.22 -10.44 -7.79
CA ALA A 111 -8.90 -11.00 -9.10
C ALA A 111 -8.42 -9.92 -10.09
N ALA A 112 -9.09 -8.78 -10.14
CA ALA A 112 -8.69 -7.65 -10.98
C ALA A 112 -7.30 -7.11 -10.59
N CYS A 113 -7.03 -6.95 -9.28
CA CYS A 113 -5.72 -6.54 -8.78
C CYS A 113 -4.62 -7.55 -9.14
N MET A 114 -4.90 -8.85 -9.06
CA MET A 114 -3.95 -9.91 -9.42
C MET A 114 -3.62 -9.87 -10.92
N ILE A 115 -4.62 -9.73 -11.78
CA ILE A 115 -4.44 -9.60 -13.23
C ILE A 115 -3.63 -8.34 -13.55
N ALA A 116 -4.00 -7.19 -12.98
CA ALA A 116 -3.30 -5.94 -13.18
C ALA A 116 -1.83 -6.01 -12.73
N SER A 117 -1.57 -6.61 -11.56
CA SER A 117 -0.21 -6.80 -11.03
C SER A 117 0.66 -7.62 -11.99
N VAL A 118 0.15 -8.75 -12.49
CA VAL A 118 0.88 -9.60 -13.44
C VAL A 118 1.12 -8.88 -14.77
N ILE A 119 0.14 -8.16 -15.30
CA ILE A 119 0.29 -7.38 -16.54
C ILE A 119 1.38 -6.31 -16.36
N MET A 120 1.36 -5.57 -15.25
CA MET A 120 2.34 -4.54 -14.97
C MET A 120 3.75 -5.11 -14.78
N LEU A 121 3.89 -6.24 -14.10
CA LEU A 121 5.14 -7.00 -13.98
C LEU A 121 5.70 -7.41 -15.36
N LYS A 122 4.84 -7.91 -16.25
CA LYS A 122 5.24 -8.31 -17.61
C LYS A 122 5.62 -7.10 -18.46
N ALA A 123 4.90 -6.00 -18.35
CA ALA A 123 5.21 -4.74 -19.04
C ALA A 123 6.53 -4.13 -18.55
N LEU A 124 6.79 -4.16 -17.24
CA LEU A 124 8.07 -3.76 -16.65
C LEU A 124 9.22 -4.64 -17.14
N SER A 125 9.05 -5.96 -17.12
CA SER A 125 10.05 -6.90 -17.65
C SER A 125 10.35 -6.64 -19.13
N TYR A 126 9.33 -6.33 -19.93
CA TYR A 126 9.48 -5.99 -21.34
C TYR A 126 10.23 -4.67 -21.53
N LYS A 127 9.84 -3.60 -20.81
CA LYS A 127 10.53 -2.31 -20.83
C LYS A 127 11.99 -2.44 -20.42
N LEU A 128 12.28 -3.26 -19.41
CA LEU A 128 13.62 -3.49 -18.90
C LEU A 128 14.47 -4.27 -19.91
N GLN A 129 13.91 -5.30 -20.57
CA GLN A 129 14.57 -5.98 -21.70
C GLN A 129 14.84 -5.04 -22.88
N ASN A 130 13.90 -4.14 -23.20
CA ASN A 130 14.04 -3.18 -24.29
C ASN A 130 15.02 -2.04 -23.98
N HIS A 131 15.41 -1.83 -22.71
CA HIS A 131 16.37 -0.81 -22.32
C HIS A 131 17.82 -1.34 -22.28
N PHE A 132 18.00 -2.65 -22.44
CA PHE A 132 19.28 -3.35 -22.51
C PHE A 132 19.70 -3.73 -23.95
N TYR A 133 18.96 -3.29 -24.97
CA TYR A 133 19.25 -3.49 -26.39
C TYR A 133 19.23 -2.14 -27.11
#